data_AF-A0A8J6PID2-F1
#
_entry.id   AF-A0A8J6PID2-F1
#
_cell.length_a   1.000
_cell.length_b   1.000
_cell.length_c   1.000
_cell.angle_alpha   90.00
_cell.angle_beta   90.00
_cell.angle_gamma   90.00
#
_symmetry.space_group_name_H-M   'P 1'
#
loop_
_entity.id
_entity.type
_entity.pdbx_description
1 polymer ?
#
loop_
_entity_poly.entity_id
_entity_poly.type
_entity_poly.pdbx_seq_one_letter_code
_entity_poly.pdbx_strand_id
1 'polypeptide(L)'
;RKLGALTIGVVTRPFSFEGQRRGGQAETGINALRESCDTLIVIPNDRLLQLGDAAVSLMDAFRSADEVLLNGVQGITDLITTPGLINVDFADVKSVMSGAGSALMGIGSSRGDGRAVKAAESAINSPLLEASMEGAHGVLLSIAGGSDLGLFEINEAASLVQEAAHVEANIIFGTVIDDSLGDEVRVTVIAAGFDAGTPARRPVEAAPGRNAIGVGQAGQIGQRANGYREPDNNRYRDPEPVRPAEPAPAGLNGGNRNPVPAEDLDDDVDVPSFMRR
;
A
#
# COMPACT_ATOMS: atom_id res chain seq x y z
N ARG A 1 18.50 7.82 14.98
CA ARG A 1 19.57 7.06 15.68
C ARG A 1 20.51 7.86 16.61
N LYS A 2 21.03 9.06 16.26
CA LYS A 2 22.07 9.78 17.06
C LYS A 2 21.70 10.11 18.52
N LEU A 3 20.41 10.17 18.86
CA LEU A 3 19.92 10.48 20.21
C LEU A 3 19.50 9.23 21.02
N GLY A 4 19.72 8.02 20.51
CA GLY A 4 19.33 6.78 21.19
C GLY A 4 17.82 6.47 21.20
N ALA A 5 17.01 7.27 20.50
CA ALA A 5 15.57 7.02 20.31
C ALA A 5 15.33 5.86 19.34
N LEU A 6 14.37 4.99 19.68
CA LEU A 6 13.83 3.99 18.78
C LEU A 6 13.20 4.70 17.57
N THR A 7 13.74 4.47 16.38
CA THR A 7 13.34 5.17 15.15
C THR A 7 12.59 4.20 14.25
N ILE A 8 11.27 4.35 14.17
CA ILE A 8 10.40 3.55 13.29
C ILE A 8 9.94 4.43 12.14
N GLY A 9 10.21 4.00 10.90
CA GLY A 9 9.69 4.66 9.70
C GLY A 9 8.46 3.92 9.18
N VAL A 10 7.39 4.64 8.87
CA VAL A 10 6.22 4.10 8.16
C VAL A 10 6.08 4.88 6.86
N VAL A 11 6.21 4.18 5.73
CA VAL A 11 6.23 4.81 4.40
C VAL A 11 5.43 4.02 3.39
N THR A 12 4.92 4.69 2.37
CA THR A 12 4.20 4.07 1.26
C THR A 12 5.05 3.99 0.00
N ARG A 13 4.92 2.89 -0.76
CA ARG A 13 5.31 2.86 -2.18
C ARG A 13 4.18 3.48 -3.01
N PRO A 14 4.49 4.29 -4.03
CA PRO A 14 3.48 4.90 -4.88
C PRO A 14 2.69 3.83 -5.65
N PHE A 15 1.51 4.18 -6.13
CA PHE A 15 0.76 3.31 -7.02
C PHE A 15 1.49 3.11 -8.35
N SER A 16 1.34 1.94 -8.95
CA SER A 16 1.94 1.61 -10.26
C SER A 16 1.52 2.59 -11.36
N PHE A 17 0.30 3.15 -11.29
CA PHE A 17 -0.20 4.13 -12.26
C PHE A 17 0.49 5.50 -12.17
N GLU A 18 1.18 5.82 -11.07
CA GLU A 18 1.88 7.11 -10.91
C GLU A 18 3.18 7.17 -11.74
N GLY A 19 3.58 6.06 -12.34
CA GLY A 19 4.67 5.98 -13.31
C GLY A 19 6.00 5.51 -12.74
N GLN A 20 6.80 4.87 -13.61
CA GLN A 20 8.07 4.22 -13.25
C GLN A 20 9.09 5.16 -12.60
N ARG A 21 9.11 6.43 -13.00
CA ARG A 21 10.01 7.44 -12.41
C ARG A 21 9.75 7.61 -10.91
N ARG A 22 8.48 7.65 -10.49
CA ARG A 22 8.09 7.82 -9.10
C ARG A 22 8.41 6.57 -8.28
N GLY A 23 8.17 5.39 -8.86
CA GLY A 23 8.57 4.11 -8.27
C GLY A 23 10.07 3.99 -8.03
N GLY A 24 10.91 4.33 -9.03
CA GLY A 24 12.36 4.29 -8.87
C GLY A 24 12.90 5.28 -7.82
N GLN A 25 12.29 6.47 -7.73
CA GLN A 25 12.61 7.44 -6.67
C GLN A 25 12.22 6.92 -5.28
N ALA A 26 11.04 6.30 -5.15
CA ALA A 26 10.57 5.73 -3.90
C ALA A 26 11.49 4.59 -3.41
N GLU A 27 11.90 3.68 -4.28
CA GLU A 27 12.82 2.59 -3.91
C GLU A 27 14.19 3.13 -3.44
N THR A 28 14.70 4.17 -4.11
CA THR A 28 15.94 4.83 -3.68
C THR A 28 15.78 5.45 -2.28
N GLY A 29 14.66 6.13 -2.03
CA GLY A 29 14.36 6.73 -0.72
C GLY A 29 14.14 5.70 0.39
N ILE A 30 13.44 4.60 0.10
CA ILE A 30 13.22 3.49 1.04
C ILE A 30 14.53 2.86 1.49
N ASN A 31 15.46 2.64 0.55
CA ASN A 31 16.78 2.09 0.87
C ASN A 31 17.58 3.04 1.78
N ALA A 32 17.58 4.34 1.47
CA ALA A 32 18.23 5.34 2.33
C ALA A 32 17.59 5.41 3.74
N LEU A 33 16.26 5.33 3.83
CA LEU A 33 15.56 5.33 5.11
C LEU A 33 15.89 4.10 5.95
N ARG A 34 16.03 2.93 5.32
CA ARG A 34 16.37 1.66 6.02
C ARG A 34 17.71 1.75 6.75
N GLU A 35 18.67 2.50 6.24
CA GLU A 35 19.96 2.75 6.92
C GLU A 35 19.80 3.66 8.15
N SER A 36 18.77 4.50 8.16
CA SER A 36 18.55 5.52 9.20
C SER A 36 17.55 5.12 10.29
N CYS A 37 16.62 4.19 10.00
CA CYS A 37 15.56 3.72 10.90
C CYS A 37 15.89 2.35 11.49
N ASP A 38 15.52 2.08 12.74
CA ASP A 38 15.69 0.77 13.38
C ASP A 38 14.75 -0.27 12.74
N THR A 39 13.52 0.15 12.44
CA THR A 39 12.55 -0.61 11.64
C THR A 39 11.88 0.30 10.61
N LEU A 40 11.66 -0.22 9.41
CA LEU A 40 10.95 0.45 8.32
C LEU A 40 9.78 -0.43 7.87
N ILE A 41 8.55 0.07 8.10
CA ILE A 41 7.31 -0.52 7.61
C ILE A 41 7.04 0.09 6.23
N VAL A 42 6.97 -0.77 5.21
CA VAL A 42 6.74 -0.34 3.83
C VAL A 42 5.35 -0.82 3.40
N ILE A 43 4.47 0.13 3.11
CA ILE A 43 3.10 -0.14 2.67
C ILE A 43 3.01 0.01 1.14
N PRO A 44 2.70 -1.06 0.40
CA PRO A 44 2.47 -0.94 -1.05
C PRO A 44 1.08 -0.41 -1.38
N ASN A 45 1.00 0.80 -1.93
CA ASN A 45 -0.30 1.39 -2.27
C ASN A 45 -1.10 0.53 -3.27
N ASP A 46 -0.44 -0.21 -4.16
CA ASP A 46 -1.12 -1.13 -5.08
C ASP A 46 -1.96 -2.21 -4.37
N ARG A 47 -1.65 -2.55 -3.11
CA ARG A 47 -2.43 -3.52 -2.32
C ARG A 47 -3.70 -2.92 -1.75
N LEU A 48 -3.74 -1.60 -1.58
CA LEU A 48 -4.96 -0.90 -1.16
C LEU A 48 -6.06 -1.02 -2.22
N LEU A 49 -5.69 -1.11 -3.49
CA LEU A 49 -6.63 -1.37 -4.59
C LEU A 49 -7.26 -2.77 -4.53
N GLN A 50 -6.66 -3.72 -3.79
CA GLN A 50 -7.20 -5.07 -3.59
C GLN A 50 -8.14 -5.14 -2.39
N LEU A 51 -8.02 -4.19 -1.45
CA LEU A 51 -8.88 -4.05 -0.29
C LEU A 51 -10.16 -3.27 -0.59
N GLY A 52 -10.14 -2.42 -1.62
CA GLY A 52 -11.28 -1.60 -2.03
C GLY A 52 -12.12 -2.22 -3.15
N ASP A 53 -13.35 -1.73 -3.32
CA ASP A 53 -14.22 -2.10 -4.43
C ASP A 53 -13.69 -1.60 -5.79
N ALA A 54 -14.05 -2.27 -6.88
CA ALA A 54 -13.65 -1.89 -8.25
C ALA A 54 -14.08 -0.46 -8.68
N ALA A 55 -14.92 0.21 -7.88
CA ALA A 55 -15.40 1.57 -8.10
C ALA A 55 -14.64 2.64 -7.27
N VAL A 56 -13.59 2.28 -6.54
CA VAL A 56 -12.83 3.21 -5.71
C VAL A 56 -12.25 4.35 -6.55
N SER A 57 -12.55 5.59 -6.15
CA SER A 57 -12.01 6.78 -6.79
C SER A 57 -10.53 6.97 -6.46
N LEU A 58 -9.81 7.74 -7.27
CA LEU A 58 -8.40 8.07 -6.99
C LEU A 58 -8.24 8.74 -5.60
N MET A 59 -9.16 9.61 -5.22
CA MET A 59 -9.13 10.28 -3.91
C MET A 59 -9.34 9.30 -2.77
N ASP A 60 -10.25 8.33 -2.94
CA ASP A 60 -10.50 7.33 -1.91
C ASP A 60 -9.32 6.37 -1.77
N ALA A 61 -8.64 6.02 -2.86
CA ALA A 61 -7.42 5.22 -2.81
C ALA A 61 -6.30 5.89 -2.00
N PHE A 62 -6.12 7.22 -2.13
CA PHE A 62 -5.16 7.97 -1.30
C PHE A 62 -5.60 8.04 0.16
N ARG A 63 -6.90 8.25 0.44
CA ARG A 63 -7.42 8.21 1.82
C ARG A 63 -7.18 6.86 2.47
N SER A 64 -7.36 5.75 1.75
CA SER A 64 -7.04 4.42 2.26
C SER A 64 -5.55 4.27 2.58
N ALA A 65 -4.66 4.90 1.81
CA ALA A 65 -3.22 4.90 2.12
C ALA A 65 -2.93 5.65 3.42
N ASP A 66 -3.55 6.81 3.60
CA ASP A 66 -3.43 7.62 4.82
C ASP A 66 -4.01 6.88 6.04
N GLU A 67 -5.13 6.19 5.88
CA GLU A 67 -5.74 5.37 6.94
C GLU A 67 -4.85 4.20 7.33
N VAL A 68 -4.21 3.53 6.38
CA VAL A 68 -3.26 2.45 6.67
C VAL A 68 -2.00 3.00 7.35
N LEU A 69 -1.50 4.16 6.94
CA LEU A 69 -0.40 4.84 7.64
C LEU A 69 -0.77 5.18 9.08
N LEU A 70 -1.97 5.72 9.30
CA LEU A 70 -2.49 6.03 10.62
C LEU A 70 -2.58 4.77 11.48
N ASN A 71 -3.21 3.71 10.97
CA ASN A 71 -3.34 2.43 11.68
C ASN A 71 -1.98 1.82 12.03
N GLY A 72 -0.97 1.96 11.16
CA GLY A 72 0.38 1.46 11.43
C GLY A 72 1.09 2.19 12.56
N VAL A 73 0.91 3.51 12.66
CA VAL A 73 1.47 4.30 13.78
C VAL A 73 0.66 4.08 15.05
N GLN A 74 -0.67 4.10 14.93
CA GLN A 74 -1.61 3.92 16.04
C GLN A 74 -1.45 2.54 16.68
N GLY A 75 -1.35 1.47 15.88
CA GLY A 75 -1.19 0.11 16.38
C GLY A 75 0.05 -0.08 17.27
N ILE A 76 1.14 0.65 17.01
CA ILE A 76 2.36 0.61 17.84
C ILE A 76 2.22 1.53 19.05
N THR A 77 1.69 2.73 18.85
CA THR A 77 1.62 3.75 19.91
C THR A 77 0.60 3.37 20.97
N ASP A 78 -0.59 2.91 20.58
CA ASP A 78 -1.65 2.52 21.50
C ASP A 78 -1.25 1.35 22.41
N LEU A 79 -0.43 0.41 21.91
CA LEU A 79 0.11 -0.69 22.71
C LEU A 79 0.97 -0.22 23.90
N ILE A 80 1.54 0.99 23.81
CA ILE A 80 2.48 1.54 24.78
C ILE A 80 1.79 2.58 25.66
N THR A 81 0.95 3.43 25.05
CA THR A 81 0.38 4.61 25.71
C THR A 81 -1.01 4.37 26.27
N THR A 82 -1.76 3.42 25.73
CA THR A 82 -3.16 3.21 26.10
C THR A 82 -3.27 2.02 27.04
N PRO A 83 -3.77 2.23 28.28
CA PRO A 83 -3.93 1.13 29.23
C PRO A 83 -4.87 0.05 28.68
N GLY A 84 -4.30 -1.13 28.46
CA GLY A 84 -5.04 -2.34 28.13
C GLY A 84 -5.35 -3.22 29.34
N LEU A 85 -6.14 -4.27 29.12
CA LEU A 85 -6.21 -5.41 30.05
C LEU A 85 -4.84 -6.12 30.13
N ILE A 86 -4.18 -6.21 28.98
CA ILE A 86 -2.82 -6.73 28.82
C ILE A 86 -1.99 -5.61 28.21
N ASN A 87 -1.19 -4.96 29.05
CA ASN A 87 -0.33 -3.88 28.63
C ASN A 87 1.05 -4.42 28.25
N VAL A 88 1.60 -3.86 27.18
CA VAL A 88 2.98 -4.13 26.74
C VAL A 88 3.85 -2.98 27.23
N ASP A 89 5.08 -3.26 27.66
CA ASP A 89 6.01 -2.20 28.03
C ASP A 89 6.86 -1.72 26.84
N PHE A 90 7.49 -0.55 26.98
CA PHE A 90 8.34 -0.02 25.92
C PHE A 90 9.59 -0.88 25.66
N ALA A 91 10.07 -1.63 26.66
CA ALA A 91 11.26 -2.47 26.51
C ALA A 91 10.95 -3.68 25.62
N ASP A 92 9.76 -4.26 25.72
CA ASP A 92 9.26 -5.34 24.88
C ASP A 92 9.16 -4.89 23.42
N VAL A 93 8.50 -3.76 23.15
CA VAL A 93 8.41 -3.18 21.79
C VAL A 93 9.81 -2.87 21.24
N LYS A 94 10.68 -2.28 22.07
CA LYS A 94 12.06 -1.99 21.67
C LYS A 94 12.86 -3.26 21.38
N SER A 95 12.64 -4.36 22.10
CA SER A 95 13.34 -5.63 21.87
C SER A 95 13.03 -6.23 20.50
N VAL A 96 11.79 -6.07 20.03
CA VAL A 96 11.31 -6.58 18.74
C VAL A 96 11.67 -5.65 17.58
N MET A 97 11.56 -4.33 17.77
CA MET A 97 11.70 -3.36 16.67
C MET A 97 13.10 -2.73 16.56
N SER A 98 13.99 -2.96 17.53
CA SER A 98 15.35 -2.42 17.46
C SER A 98 16.20 -3.20 16.46
N GLY A 99 16.56 -2.57 15.34
CA GLY A 99 17.43 -3.17 14.32
C GLY A 99 16.76 -4.27 13.49
N ALA A 100 15.43 -4.38 13.52
CA ALA A 100 14.69 -5.39 12.78
C ALA A 100 14.69 -5.16 11.25
N GLY A 101 15.08 -3.97 10.81
CA GLY A 101 15.26 -3.64 9.40
C GLY A 101 13.91 -3.42 8.72
N SER A 102 13.44 -4.39 7.94
CA SER A 102 12.16 -4.29 7.24
C SER A 102 11.04 -4.93 8.03
N ALA A 103 9.88 -4.29 8.05
CA ALA A 103 8.66 -4.83 8.64
C ALA A 103 7.49 -4.77 7.66
N LEU A 104 6.51 -5.64 7.90
CA LEU A 104 5.24 -5.73 7.19
C LEU A 104 4.10 -5.55 8.18
N MET A 105 2.97 -5.10 7.67
CA MET A 105 1.78 -4.86 8.46
C MET A 105 0.57 -5.56 7.85
N GLY A 106 -0.22 -6.21 8.69
CA GLY A 106 -1.54 -6.76 8.35
C GLY A 106 -2.59 -6.13 9.26
N ILE A 107 -3.75 -5.79 8.69
CA ILE A 107 -4.87 -5.20 9.42
C ILE A 107 -6.10 -6.04 9.11
N GLY A 108 -6.89 -6.34 10.13
CA GLY A 108 -8.19 -6.99 10.00
C GLY A 108 -9.17 -6.42 11.00
N SER A 109 -10.45 -6.36 10.63
CA SER A 109 -11.52 -6.03 11.55
C SER A 109 -12.70 -6.98 11.37
N SER A 110 -13.44 -7.21 12.44
CA SER A 110 -14.64 -8.03 12.40
C SER A 110 -15.62 -7.66 13.51
N ARG A 111 -16.88 -8.03 13.34
CA ARG A 111 -17.99 -7.77 14.27
C ARG A 111 -18.81 -9.04 14.49
N GLY A 112 -19.50 -9.12 15.63
CA GLY A 112 -20.36 -10.25 16.00
C GLY A 112 -19.61 -11.48 16.49
N ASP A 113 -20.22 -12.66 16.33
CA ASP A 113 -19.68 -13.90 16.89
C ASP A 113 -18.35 -14.32 16.26
N GLY A 114 -17.37 -14.63 17.12
CA GLY A 114 -16.01 -15.00 16.69
C GLY A 114 -15.24 -13.86 16.03
N ARG A 115 -15.60 -12.60 16.31
CA ARG A 115 -14.97 -11.40 15.74
C ARG A 115 -13.45 -11.37 15.91
N ALA A 116 -12.91 -11.75 17.06
CA ALA A 116 -11.46 -11.71 17.29
C ALA A 116 -10.69 -12.68 16.37
N VAL A 117 -11.17 -13.92 16.24
CA VAL A 117 -10.57 -14.92 15.35
C VAL A 117 -10.67 -14.50 13.89
N LYS A 118 -11.85 -14.04 13.44
CA LYS A 118 -12.05 -13.56 12.06
C LYS A 118 -11.19 -12.34 11.74
N ALA A 119 -11.05 -11.41 12.68
CA ALA A 119 -10.20 -10.24 12.53
C ALA A 119 -8.71 -10.65 12.45
N ALA A 120 -8.27 -11.60 13.28
CA ALA A 120 -6.92 -12.14 13.23
C ALA A 120 -6.64 -12.89 11.92
N GLU A 121 -7.55 -13.74 11.45
CA GLU A 121 -7.45 -14.40 10.14
C GLU A 121 -7.34 -13.38 9.01
N SER A 122 -8.15 -12.31 9.05
CA SER A 122 -8.11 -11.23 8.06
C SER A 122 -6.79 -10.47 8.10
N ALA A 123 -6.22 -10.25 9.29
CA ALA A 123 -4.93 -9.58 9.45
C ALA A 123 -3.78 -10.42 8.91
N ILE A 124 -3.72 -11.72 9.21
CA ILE A 124 -2.69 -12.66 8.74
C ILE A 124 -2.76 -12.86 7.22
N ASN A 125 -3.98 -12.85 6.65
CA ASN A 125 -4.20 -12.97 5.22
C ASN A 125 -4.27 -11.62 4.49
N SER A 126 -3.91 -10.52 5.17
CA SER A 126 -4.04 -9.18 4.61
C SER A 126 -3.16 -9.01 3.37
N PRO A 127 -3.66 -8.41 2.27
CA PRO A 127 -2.87 -8.08 1.08
C PRO A 127 -1.66 -7.19 1.37
N LEU A 128 -1.65 -6.48 2.50
CA LEU A 128 -0.56 -5.62 2.95
C LEU A 128 0.69 -6.42 3.41
N LEU A 129 0.52 -7.70 3.76
CA LEU A 129 1.61 -8.63 4.01
C LEU A 129 2.17 -9.12 2.67
N GLU A 130 3.11 -8.36 2.09
CA GLU A 130 3.75 -8.70 0.80
C GLU A 130 4.48 -10.05 0.80
N ALA A 131 4.83 -10.57 1.99
CA ALA A 131 5.49 -11.84 2.20
C ALA A 131 4.79 -12.64 3.29
N SER A 132 5.10 -13.93 3.34
CA SER A 132 4.64 -14.82 4.41
C SER A 132 5.15 -14.34 5.76
N MET A 133 4.29 -14.45 6.78
CA MET A 133 4.63 -14.13 8.16
C MET A 133 5.60 -15.16 8.79
N GLU A 134 5.73 -16.33 8.17
CA GLU A 134 6.59 -17.45 8.59
C GLU A 134 8.07 -17.08 8.77
N GLY A 135 8.55 -16.05 8.08
CA GLY A 135 9.96 -15.63 8.15
C GLY A 135 10.26 -14.54 9.17
N ALA A 136 9.27 -14.09 9.95
CA ALA A 136 9.44 -13.00 10.91
C ALA A 136 9.85 -13.52 12.29
N HIS A 137 10.99 -13.06 12.80
CA HIS A 137 11.47 -13.38 14.15
C HIS A 137 10.86 -12.51 15.25
N GLY A 138 10.18 -11.43 14.88
CA GLY A 138 9.52 -10.53 15.82
C GLY A 138 8.13 -10.17 15.33
N VAL A 139 7.13 -10.28 16.20
CA VAL A 139 5.74 -9.97 15.87
C VAL A 139 5.15 -9.09 16.96
N LEU A 140 4.57 -7.96 16.57
CA LEU A 140 3.69 -7.17 17.42
C LEU A 140 2.24 -7.43 17.03
N LEU A 141 1.42 -7.79 18.00
CA LEU A 141 -0.01 -8.02 17.85
C LEU A 141 -0.77 -7.01 18.70
N SER A 142 -1.54 -6.14 18.07
CA SER A 142 -2.45 -5.21 18.74
C SER A 142 -3.89 -5.64 18.49
N ILE A 143 -4.64 -5.83 19.56
CA ILE A 143 -6.07 -6.16 19.51
C ILE A 143 -6.84 -5.02 20.16
N ALA A 144 -7.54 -4.24 19.35
CA ALA A 144 -8.42 -3.18 19.81
C ALA A 144 -9.88 -3.66 19.80
N GLY A 145 -10.62 -3.38 20.86
CA GLY A 145 -12.05 -3.71 20.96
C GLY A 145 -12.73 -2.94 22.09
N GLY A 146 -14.05 -3.05 22.18
CA GLY A 146 -14.80 -2.46 23.28
C GLY A 146 -14.49 -3.08 24.64
N SER A 147 -15.03 -2.49 25.71
CA SER A 147 -14.93 -3.03 27.08
C SER A 147 -15.51 -4.44 27.26
N ASP A 148 -16.21 -4.97 26.26
CA ASP A 148 -16.77 -6.33 26.23
C ASP A 148 -15.77 -7.39 25.70
N LEU A 149 -14.56 -6.99 25.29
CA LEU A 149 -13.54 -7.89 24.76
C LEU A 149 -13.07 -8.90 25.82
N GLY A 150 -13.35 -10.18 25.58
CA GLY A 150 -13.03 -11.26 26.52
C GLY A 150 -11.59 -11.79 26.39
N LEU A 151 -11.04 -12.29 27.50
CA LEU A 151 -9.71 -12.93 27.51
C LEU A 151 -9.65 -14.16 26.58
N PHE A 152 -10.75 -14.90 26.45
CA PHE A 152 -10.82 -16.07 25.57
C PHE A 152 -10.67 -15.68 24.09
N GLU A 153 -11.39 -14.63 23.66
CA GLU A 153 -11.30 -14.08 22.29
C GLU A 153 -9.86 -13.63 21.95
N ILE A 154 -9.20 -12.96 22.91
CA ILE A 154 -7.80 -12.53 22.80
C ILE A 154 -6.87 -13.73 22.63
N ASN A 155 -7.04 -14.77 23.45
CA ASN A 155 -6.18 -15.95 23.43
C ASN A 155 -6.32 -16.74 22.12
N GLU A 156 -7.53 -16.86 21.56
CA GLU A 156 -7.73 -17.52 20.26
C GLU A 156 -7.07 -16.73 19.12
N ALA A 157 -7.25 -15.40 19.10
CA ALA A 157 -6.61 -14.54 18.11
C ALA A 157 -5.08 -14.61 18.18
N ALA A 158 -4.50 -14.57 19.39
CA ALA A 158 -3.06 -14.68 19.61
C ALA A 158 -2.49 -16.04 19.17
N SER A 159 -3.22 -17.12 19.47
CA SER A 159 -2.82 -18.49 19.09
C SER A 159 -2.74 -18.64 17.57
N LEU A 160 -3.72 -18.11 16.84
CA LEU A 160 -3.73 -18.13 15.38
C LEU A 160 -2.54 -17.38 14.77
N VAL A 161 -2.20 -16.22 15.32
CA VAL A 161 -1.04 -15.43 14.87
C VAL A 161 0.27 -16.17 15.16
N GLN A 162 0.34 -16.87 16.29
CA GLN A 162 1.50 -17.69 16.65
C GLN A 162 1.71 -18.87 15.70
N GLU A 163 0.63 -19.52 15.27
CA GLU A 163 0.69 -20.61 14.29
C GLU A 163 1.15 -20.14 12.90
N ALA A 164 0.89 -18.87 12.54
CA ALA A 164 1.29 -18.28 11.27
C ALA A 164 2.72 -17.69 11.26
N ALA A 165 3.31 -17.48 12.44
CA ALA A 165 4.64 -16.91 12.61
C ALA A 165 5.73 -17.99 12.69
N HIS A 166 7.00 -17.57 12.73
CA HIS A 166 8.12 -18.51 12.95
C HIS A 166 8.03 -19.16 14.34
N VAL A 167 8.42 -20.43 14.49
CA VAL A 167 8.38 -21.16 15.77
C VAL A 167 9.23 -20.53 16.87
N GLU A 168 10.29 -19.82 16.48
CA GLU A 168 11.16 -19.06 17.40
C GLU A 168 10.84 -17.55 17.40
N ALA A 169 9.72 -17.12 16.82
CA ALA A 169 9.34 -15.72 16.81
C ALA A 169 9.04 -15.21 18.21
N ASN A 170 9.60 -14.05 18.57
CA ASN A 170 9.19 -13.32 19.75
C ASN A 170 7.88 -12.56 19.45
N ILE A 171 6.78 -13.03 20.02
CA ILE A 171 5.45 -12.45 19.81
C ILE A 171 5.07 -11.64 21.04
N ILE A 172 4.91 -10.34 20.83
CA ILE A 172 4.42 -9.40 21.83
C ILE A 172 2.99 -9.03 21.45
N PHE A 173 2.04 -9.35 22.32
CA PHE A 173 0.64 -9.01 22.11
C PHE A 173 0.18 -8.05 23.20
N GLY A 174 -0.66 -7.09 22.81
CA GLY A 174 -1.34 -6.20 23.75
C GLY A 174 -2.76 -5.91 23.30
N THR A 175 -3.53 -5.42 24.25
CA THR A 175 -4.96 -5.14 24.07
C THR A 175 -5.21 -3.66 24.25
N VAL A 176 -6.06 -3.08 23.41
CA VAL A 176 -6.48 -1.68 23.52
C VAL A 176 -7.98 -1.68 23.73
N ILE A 177 -8.45 -1.03 24.80
CA ILE A 177 -9.88 -0.87 25.05
C ILE A 177 -10.33 0.46 24.44
N ASP A 178 -11.20 0.37 23.44
CA ASP A 178 -11.80 1.52 22.76
C ASP A 178 -13.31 1.32 22.65
N ASP A 179 -14.06 1.98 23.55
CA ASP A 179 -15.51 1.91 23.60
C ASP A 179 -16.20 2.51 22.37
N SER A 180 -15.48 3.30 21.55
CA SER A 180 -16.03 3.83 20.29
C SER A 180 -16.20 2.76 19.21
N LEU A 181 -15.49 1.62 19.34
CA LEU A 181 -15.60 0.48 18.43
C LEU A 181 -16.89 -0.32 18.62
N GLY A 182 -17.56 -0.18 19.76
CA GLY A 182 -18.79 -0.93 20.07
C GLY A 182 -18.56 -2.44 20.01
N ASP A 183 -19.17 -3.11 19.03
CA ASP A 183 -19.07 -4.55 18.83
C ASP A 183 -17.91 -4.99 17.90
N GLU A 184 -17.11 -4.04 17.40
CA GLU A 184 -15.99 -4.29 16.50
C GLU A 184 -14.71 -4.63 17.24
N VAL A 185 -14.00 -5.62 16.71
CA VAL A 185 -12.61 -5.92 17.09
C VAL A 185 -11.73 -5.67 15.89
N ARG A 186 -10.67 -4.89 16.10
CA ARG A 186 -9.62 -4.60 15.12
C ARG A 186 -8.32 -5.25 15.56
N VAL A 187 -7.73 -6.04 14.67
CA VAL A 187 -6.46 -6.71 14.89
C VAL A 187 -5.43 -6.11 13.94
N THR A 188 -4.33 -5.61 14.50
CA THR A 188 -3.18 -5.12 13.75
C THR A 188 -1.97 -6.00 14.07
N VAL A 189 -1.36 -6.54 13.02
CA VAL A 189 -0.20 -7.42 13.09
C VAL A 189 0.97 -6.72 12.42
N ILE A 190 2.10 -6.62 13.11
CA ILE A 190 3.34 -6.05 12.57
C ILE A 190 4.42 -7.12 12.69
N ALA A 191 4.85 -7.64 11.55
CA ALA A 191 5.88 -8.65 11.44
C ALA A 191 7.21 -7.98 11.09
N ALA A 192 8.27 -8.24 11.86
CA ALA A 192 9.58 -7.63 11.72
C ALA A 192 10.71 -8.67 11.89
N GLY A 193 11.92 -8.30 11.48
CA GLY A 193 13.09 -9.16 11.64
C GLY A 193 13.07 -10.36 10.69
N PHE A 194 12.87 -10.12 9.39
CA PHE A 194 12.93 -11.16 8.37
C PHE A 194 14.38 -11.60 8.08
N ASP A 195 14.63 -12.91 7.93
CA ASP A 195 15.97 -13.51 7.73
C ASP A 195 16.83 -12.87 6.62
N ALA A 196 16.20 -12.37 5.56
CA ALA A 196 16.90 -11.73 4.44
C ALA A 196 17.00 -10.19 4.56
N GLY A 197 16.62 -9.61 5.71
CA GLY A 197 16.54 -8.16 5.93
C GLY A 197 15.45 -7.45 5.08
N THR A 198 14.77 -8.17 4.20
CA THR A 198 13.63 -7.74 3.39
C THR A 198 12.68 -8.92 3.21
N PRO A 199 11.36 -8.72 3.29
CA PRO A 199 10.40 -9.79 3.07
C PRO A 199 10.48 -10.29 1.62
N ALA A 200 10.48 -11.60 1.40
CA ALA A 200 10.47 -12.18 0.06
C ALA A 200 9.11 -11.90 -0.59
N ARG A 201 9.08 -10.99 -1.58
CA ARG A 201 7.85 -10.58 -2.27
C ARG A 201 7.15 -11.79 -2.89
N ARG A 202 5.89 -12.03 -2.54
CA ARG A 202 5.02 -12.91 -3.34
C ARG A 202 4.76 -12.23 -4.69
N PRO A 203 5.03 -12.91 -5.82
CA PRO A 203 4.62 -12.41 -7.13
C PRO A 203 3.12 -12.15 -7.11
N VAL A 204 2.70 -10.97 -7.59
CA VAL A 204 1.28 -10.71 -7.83
C VAL A 204 0.89 -11.60 -9.00
N GLU A 205 0.22 -12.73 -8.74
CA GLU A 205 -0.39 -13.51 -9.81
C GLU A 205 -1.47 -12.64 -10.44
N ALA A 206 -1.19 -12.15 -11.66
CA ALA A 206 -2.21 -11.54 -12.48
C ALA A 206 -3.31 -12.59 -12.71
N ALA A 207 -4.54 -12.27 -12.28
CA ALA A 207 -5.69 -13.13 -12.49
C ALA A 207 -5.73 -13.63 -13.95
N PRO A 208 -5.92 -14.93 -14.20
CA PRO A 208 -5.95 -15.47 -15.56
C PRO A 208 -7.28 -15.07 -16.20
N GLY A 209 -7.28 -13.92 -16.87
CA GLY A 209 -8.52 -13.41 -17.46
C GLY A 209 -8.43 -12.01 -18.03
N ARG A 210 -7.51 -11.77 -18.97
CA ARG A 210 -7.71 -10.79 -20.06
C ARG A 210 -6.62 -10.96 -21.12
N ASN A 211 -7.06 -11.22 -22.34
CA ASN A 211 -6.25 -11.52 -23.52
C ASN A 211 -5.09 -10.53 -23.71
N ALA A 212 -3.87 -11.07 -23.70
CA ALA A 212 -2.65 -10.35 -24.03
C ALA A 212 -2.64 -10.03 -25.54
N ILE A 213 -2.58 -8.73 -25.86
CA ILE A 213 -2.16 -8.25 -27.18
C ILE A 213 -0.64 -8.39 -27.21
N GLY A 214 -0.13 -9.26 -28.07
CA GLY A 214 1.28 -9.63 -28.13
C GLY A 214 2.18 -8.46 -28.57
N VAL A 215 3.22 -8.20 -27.79
CA VAL A 215 4.34 -7.33 -28.17
C VAL A 215 5.50 -8.23 -28.60
N GLY A 216 5.87 -8.16 -29.89
CA GLY A 216 6.94 -8.96 -30.47
C GLY A 216 8.33 -8.57 -29.96
N GLN A 217 9.12 -9.56 -29.58
CA GLN A 217 10.51 -9.40 -29.16
C GLN A 217 11.44 -9.65 -30.35
N ALA A 218 12.26 -8.66 -30.69
CA ALA A 218 13.31 -8.76 -31.69
C ALA A 218 14.56 -9.41 -31.08
N GLY A 219 15.14 -10.40 -31.77
CA GLY A 219 16.43 -10.95 -31.34
C GLY A 219 16.92 -12.18 -32.11
N GLN A 220 17.72 -11.92 -33.14
CA GLN A 220 18.86 -12.73 -33.60
C GLN A 220 18.61 -14.14 -34.17
N ILE A 221 18.79 -14.26 -35.50
CA ILE A 221 19.08 -15.53 -36.17
C ILE A 221 20.38 -15.40 -36.98
N GLY A 222 21.41 -16.08 -36.51
CA GLY A 222 22.63 -16.37 -37.24
C GLY A 222 22.55 -17.72 -37.94
N GLN A 223 22.95 -17.74 -39.22
CA GLN A 223 23.54 -18.82 -40.00
C GLN A 223 22.77 -20.16 -40.12
N ARG A 224 22.28 -20.46 -41.33
CA ARG A 224 22.91 -21.45 -42.25
C ARG A 224 22.15 -21.56 -43.59
N ALA A 225 22.91 -21.96 -44.60
CA ALA A 225 22.68 -21.83 -46.04
C ALA A 225 21.71 -22.86 -46.65
N ASN A 226 20.99 -22.46 -47.71
CA ASN A 226 21.17 -22.95 -49.09
C ASN A 226 20.02 -22.51 -50.00
N GLY A 227 20.37 -22.19 -51.26
CA GLY A 227 19.45 -22.26 -52.40
C GLY A 227 19.04 -20.93 -53.01
N TYR A 228 19.87 -20.42 -53.93
CA TYR A 228 19.43 -19.43 -54.91
C TYR A 228 18.40 -20.06 -55.86
N ARG A 229 17.25 -19.40 -56.03
CA ARG A 229 16.35 -19.58 -57.18
C ARG A 229 15.61 -18.27 -57.45
N GLU A 230 16.12 -17.47 -58.38
CA GLU A 230 15.32 -16.48 -59.10
C GLU A 230 14.21 -17.22 -59.88
N PRO A 231 12.98 -16.67 -59.99
CA PRO A 231 12.79 -15.71 -61.07
C PRO A 231 11.68 -14.64 -60.91
N ASP A 232 11.87 -13.64 -61.76
CA ASP A 232 10.92 -12.99 -62.66
C ASP A 232 10.38 -11.59 -62.31
N ASN A 233 10.76 -10.70 -63.23
CA ASN A 233 10.57 -9.28 -63.25
C ASN A 233 9.35 -9.00 -64.12
N ASN A 234 8.17 -8.72 -63.55
CA ASN A 234 7.23 -7.86 -64.26
C ASN A 234 6.08 -7.29 -63.43
N ARG A 235 5.79 -6.02 -63.75
CA ARG A 235 4.61 -5.20 -63.42
C ARG A 235 4.68 -4.37 -62.14
N TYR A 236 5.51 -3.34 -62.20
CA TYR A 236 5.19 -2.07 -61.54
C TYR A 236 3.99 -1.42 -62.26
N ARG A 237 2.92 -1.17 -61.51
CA ARG A 237 1.83 -0.25 -61.88
C ARG A 237 1.83 0.85 -60.83
N ASP A 238 2.32 2.03 -61.19
CA ASP A 238 2.29 3.21 -60.33
C ASP A 238 0.84 3.67 -60.11
N PRO A 239 0.41 3.94 -58.87
CA PRO A 239 -0.77 4.75 -58.59
C PRO A 239 -0.44 6.26 -58.54
N GLU A 240 -1.31 7.07 -59.15
CA GLU A 240 -1.21 8.53 -59.28
C GLU A 240 -1.23 9.28 -57.93
N PRO A 241 -0.61 10.49 -57.86
CA PRO A 241 -0.52 11.29 -56.65
C PRO A 241 -1.83 12.05 -56.32
N VAL A 242 -2.35 11.84 -55.12
CA VAL A 242 -3.50 12.58 -54.55
C VAL A 242 -2.99 13.88 -53.89
N ARG A 243 -3.59 15.03 -54.25
CA ARG A 243 -3.22 16.35 -53.71
C ARG A 243 -3.87 16.61 -52.33
N PRO A 244 -3.25 17.40 -51.43
CA PRO A 244 -3.81 17.74 -50.12
C PRO A 244 -4.98 18.74 -50.24
N ALA A 245 -6.02 18.55 -49.42
CA ALA A 245 -7.16 19.46 -49.32
C ALA A 245 -6.95 20.52 -48.22
N GLU A 246 -7.31 21.78 -48.53
CA GLU A 246 -7.32 22.93 -47.59
C GLU A 246 -8.49 22.87 -46.58
N PRO A 247 -8.34 23.48 -45.39
CA PRO A 247 -9.38 23.54 -44.37
C PRO A 247 -10.44 24.63 -44.64
N ALA A 248 -11.71 24.31 -44.38
CA ALA A 248 -12.85 25.23 -44.50
C ALA A 248 -13.07 26.11 -43.25
N PRO A 249 -13.60 27.34 -43.39
CA PRO A 249 -13.74 28.31 -42.30
C PRO A 249 -14.99 28.14 -41.42
N ALA A 250 -14.89 28.56 -40.16
CA ALA A 250 -15.94 28.55 -39.15
C ALA A 250 -16.96 29.70 -39.35
N GLY A 251 -18.25 29.36 -39.37
CA GLY A 251 -19.38 30.28 -39.48
C GLY A 251 -19.97 30.70 -38.14
N LEU A 252 -20.48 31.94 -38.11
CA LEU A 252 -21.09 32.67 -37.00
C LEU A 252 -22.61 32.45 -36.92
N ASN A 253 -23.14 32.30 -35.70
CA ASN A 253 -24.47 32.75 -35.21
C ASN A 253 -24.58 32.37 -33.72
N GLY A 254 -25.00 33.17 -32.73
CA GLY A 254 -25.85 34.37 -32.71
C GLY A 254 -27.11 34.06 -31.88
N GLY A 255 -27.15 34.39 -30.57
CA GLY A 255 -28.34 34.18 -29.72
C GLY A 255 -28.25 34.53 -28.22
N ASN A 256 -28.52 35.79 -27.89
CA ASN A 256 -29.13 36.39 -26.67
C ASN A 256 -28.95 35.83 -25.23
N ARG A 257 -28.21 36.63 -24.43
CA ARG A 257 -28.59 37.36 -23.17
C ARG A 257 -29.48 36.68 -22.10
N ASN A 258 -28.88 36.46 -20.90
CA ASN A 258 -29.16 37.28 -19.70
C ASN A 258 -28.01 37.15 -18.67
N PRO A 259 -27.55 38.24 -18.03
CA PRO A 259 -26.47 38.21 -17.04
C PRO A 259 -27.01 37.93 -15.62
N VAL A 260 -26.32 37.05 -14.89
CA VAL A 260 -26.54 36.80 -13.45
C VAL A 260 -25.66 37.79 -12.66
N PRO A 261 -26.14 38.44 -11.59
CA PRO A 261 -25.36 39.44 -10.86
C PRO A 261 -24.13 38.82 -10.18
N ALA A 262 -23.02 39.57 -10.19
CA ALA A 262 -21.87 39.29 -9.35
C ALA A 262 -22.27 39.57 -7.89
N GLU A 263 -22.23 38.54 -7.05
CA GLU A 263 -22.26 38.71 -5.60
C GLU A 263 -20.83 39.03 -5.15
N ASP A 264 -20.67 40.22 -4.58
CA ASP A 264 -19.50 40.66 -3.85
C ASP A 264 -19.30 39.72 -2.65
N LEU A 265 -18.29 38.84 -2.75
CA LEU A 265 -17.71 38.17 -1.60
C LEU A 265 -16.34 38.79 -1.34
N ASP A 266 -16.37 39.95 -0.69
CA ASP A 266 -15.26 40.45 0.11
C ASP A 266 -15.05 39.49 1.29
N ASP A 267 -14.34 38.38 1.05
CA ASP A 267 -13.73 37.60 2.12
C ASP A 267 -12.32 38.15 2.37
N ASP A 268 -12.26 39.12 3.27
CA ASP A 268 -11.05 39.55 3.97
C ASP A 268 -10.42 38.33 4.67
N VAL A 269 -9.47 37.69 3.98
CA VAL A 269 -8.62 36.66 4.58
C VAL A 269 -7.65 37.34 5.52
N ASP A 270 -7.95 37.27 6.82
CA ASP A 270 -7.13 37.82 7.89
C ASP A 270 -5.81 37.01 7.99
N VAL A 271 -4.76 37.50 7.32
CA VAL A 271 -3.43 36.88 7.35
C VAL A 271 -2.78 37.14 8.71
N PRO A 272 -2.42 36.11 9.50
CA PRO A 272 -1.77 36.26 10.79
C PRO A 272 -0.45 37.04 10.69
N SER A 273 -0.17 37.87 11.70
CA SER A 273 0.94 38.83 11.72
C SER A 273 2.34 38.24 11.54
N PHE A 274 2.54 36.93 11.74
CA PHE A 274 3.84 36.28 11.58
C PHE A 274 4.19 35.88 10.14
N MET A 275 3.26 35.99 9.17
CA MET A 275 3.54 35.77 7.74
C MET A 275 3.85 37.06 6.96
N ARG A 276 3.85 38.23 7.61
CA ARG A 276 4.25 39.49 6.98
C ARG A 276 5.75 39.72 7.16
N ARG A 277 6.52 39.11 6.25
CA ARG A 277 7.95 39.35 5.93
C ARG A 277 9.00 38.94 6.96
#